data_AF-A0A9E3X5N9-F1
#
_entry.id   AF-A0A9E3X5N9-F1
#
_cell.length_a   1.000
_cell.length_b   1.000
_cell.length_c   1.000
_cell.angle_alpha   90.00
_cell.angle_beta   90.00
_cell.angle_gamma   90.00
#
_symmetry.space_group_name_H-M   'P 1'
#
loop_
_entity.id
_entity.type
_entity.pdbx_description
1 polymer ?
#
loop_
_entity_poly.entity_id
_entity_poly.type
_entity_poly.pdbx_seq_one_letter_code
_entity_poly.pdbx_strand_id
1 'polypeptide(L)'
;MKRSRKLVASVALLLILLIATAAPAFAQLPEPFCGSLSEEDCAILIDSQDASLAVESSSSYVDVDILIAGIPGLPADELAFNYTQDSVAALDPALALEIAQMQQMPADELMENMDMMTEAVLDLYADIALDTDISFTMPQEVADLASAQAGIEVPNELTAMFRMVDGYGYANIDELAAQIPELEGFSGWYGIDVLSLMQMGFEESMSSANADSPDMAASFTGFGLTSFLNSEEGRAMLEEYVEIERLDDETVDGQDVAVFSSTFDFGRFIGSPVFAEMLMSQRETINTALDMDLSESQLNEALSLLPMFGPMLFTGLDFEIIQRIGLEDYYVYESELTFHWDLSSIIAVARMADASLELPEGIAPVINFDVINNASDFNSIDPIEAPEDAMVIPLEALQQ
;
A
#
# COMPACT_ATOMS: atom_id res chain seq x y z
N MET A 1 11.04 -24.45 -8.70
CA MET A 1 9.56 -24.42 -8.76
C MET A 1 8.90 -23.80 -7.52
N LYS A 2 9.07 -24.31 -6.29
CA LYS A 2 8.47 -23.65 -5.10
C LYS A 2 9.07 -22.28 -4.76
N ARG A 3 10.38 -22.09 -5.01
CA ARG A 3 11.08 -20.81 -4.74
C ARG A 3 10.80 -19.72 -5.79
N SER A 4 10.52 -20.12 -7.04
CA SER A 4 10.23 -19.22 -8.16
C SER A 4 8.80 -18.69 -8.14
N ARG A 5 7.82 -19.47 -7.65
CA ARG A 5 6.46 -18.95 -7.41
C ARG A 5 6.39 -17.87 -6.32
N LYS A 6 7.29 -17.95 -5.32
CA LYS A 6 7.36 -16.95 -4.26
C LYS A 6 7.87 -15.60 -4.76
N LEU A 7 8.83 -15.59 -5.69
CA LEU A 7 9.38 -14.34 -6.20
C LEU A 7 8.40 -13.62 -7.15
N VAL A 8 7.74 -14.34 -8.06
CA VAL A 8 6.66 -13.78 -8.90
C VAL A 8 5.49 -13.30 -8.04
N ALA A 9 5.10 -14.04 -7.01
CA ALA A 9 4.09 -13.59 -6.06
C ALA A 9 4.55 -12.36 -5.27
N SER A 10 5.83 -12.25 -4.91
CA SER A 10 6.38 -11.07 -4.23
C SER A 10 6.45 -9.85 -5.14
N VAL A 11 6.79 -10.00 -6.42
CA VAL A 11 6.82 -8.91 -7.40
C VAL A 11 5.40 -8.49 -7.78
N ALA A 12 4.47 -9.44 -7.94
CA ALA A 12 3.05 -9.15 -8.13
C ALA A 12 2.43 -8.51 -6.88
N LEU A 13 2.82 -8.92 -5.67
CA LEU A 13 2.41 -8.29 -4.42
C LEU A 13 2.99 -6.87 -4.30
N LEU A 14 4.24 -6.66 -4.72
CA LEU A 14 4.85 -5.32 -4.81
C LEU A 14 4.08 -4.45 -5.82
N LEU A 15 3.78 -4.96 -7.01
CA LEU A 15 2.97 -4.28 -8.00
C LEU A 15 1.54 -4.00 -7.51
N ILE A 16 0.91 -4.92 -6.79
CA ILE A 16 -0.43 -4.72 -6.19
C ILE A 16 -0.37 -3.70 -5.05
N LEU A 17 0.68 -3.72 -4.22
CA LEU A 17 0.92 -2.73 -3.18
C LEU A 17 1.23 -1.34 -3.77
N LEU A 18 1.88 -1.28 -4.92
CA LEU A 18 2.14 -0.04 -5.68
C LEU A 18 0.88 0.45 -6.40
N ILE A 19 0.04 -0.44 -6.94
CA ILE A 19 -1.27 -0.06 -7.48
C ILE A 19 -2.20 0.44 -6.36
N ALA A 20 -2.04 -0.07 -5.13
CA ALA A 20 -2.79 0.43 -3.97
C ALA A 20 -2.37 1.85 -3.54
N THR A 21 -1.26 2.41 -4.04
CA THR A 21 -0.91 3.81 -3.80
C THR A 21 -1.65 4.77 -4.76
N ALA A 22 -2.38 4.23 -5.74
CA ALA A 22 -3.34 4.95 -6.58
C ALA A 22 -4.66 5.27 -5.87
N ALA A 23 -4.73 5.13 -4.54
CA ALA A 23 -5.76 5.79 -3.75
C ALA A 23 -5.22 7.11 -3.16
N PRO A 24 -4.95 8.17 -3.98
CA PRO A 24 -4.95 9.50 -3.43
C PRO A 24 -6.35 9.84 -2.92
N ALA A 25 -6.39 10.58 -1.83
CA ALA A 25 -7.53 11.44 -1.47
C ALA A 25 -8.83 10.80 -0.98
N PHE A 26 -8.97 9.48 -0.80
CA PHE A 26 -10.09 8.99 0.02
C PHE A 26 -9.67 8.95 1.48
N ALA A 27 -10.26 9.86 2.25
CA ALA A 27 -9.96 10.03 3.66
C ALA A 27 -10.11 8.70 4.41
N GLN A 28 -9.06 8.30 5.11
CA GLN A 28 -9.11 7.19 6.04
C GLN A 28 -9.76 7.70 7.31
N LEU A 29 -11.01 7.32 7.55
CA LEU A 29 -11.57 7.38 8.89
C LEU A 29 -10.83 6.36 9.77
N PRO A 30 -10.61 6.68 11.06
CA PRO A 30 -11.25 7.72 11.89
C PRO A 30 -10.50 9.07 11.95
N GLU A 31 -10.99 10.00 12.79
CA GLU A 31 -10.43 11.36 13.01
C GLU A 31 -8.89 11.37 13.09
N PRO A 32 -8.20 12.35 12.46
CA PRO A 32 -6.75 12.42 12.44
C PRO A 32 -6.14 12.54 13.85
N PHE A 33 -4.88 12.14 13.99
CA PHE A 33 -4.16 12.42 15.24
C PHE A 33 -3.90 13.93 15.31
N CYS A 34 -4.11 14.55 16.47
CA CYS A 34 -3.80 15.97 16.66
C CYS A 34 -2.65 16.22 17.63
N GLY A 35 -2.27 15.25 18.45
CA GLY A 35 -1.11 15.34 19.34
C GLY A 35 -1.08 16.63 20.17
N SER A 36 -0.02 17.42 20.00
CA SER A 36 0.17 18.72 20.67
C SER A 36 -0.20 19.95 19.84
N LEU A 37 -0.85 19.76 18.68
CA LEU A 37 -1.29 20.86 17.82
C LEU A 37 -2.25 21.81 18.54
N SER A 38 -2.35 23.03 18.03
CA SER A 38 -3.40 23.96 18.48
C SER A 38 -4.79 23.47 18.03
N GLU A 39 -5.85 23.95 18.69
CA GLU A 39 -7.23 23.63 18.27
C GLU A 39 -7.51 24.07 16.82
N GLU A 40 -6.87 25.15 16.36
CA GLU A 40 -7.00 25.67 14.99
C GLU A 40 -6.28 24.78 13.97
N ASP A 41 -5.06 24.32 14.28
CA ASP A 41 -4.29 23.43 13.41
C ASP A 41 -4.92 22.03 13.33
N CYS A 42 -5.43 21.52 14.45
CA CYS A 42 -6.18 20.26 14.48
C CYS A 42 -7.47 20.34 13.65
N ALA A 43 -8.15 21.49 13.66
CA ALA A 43 -9.34 21.69 12.83
C ALA A 43 -9.03 21.61 11.33
N ILE A 44 -7.86 22.08 10.88
CA ILE A 44 -7.45 21.95 9.46
C ILE A 44 -7.32 20.46 9.06
N LEU A 45 -6.72 19.62 9.91
CA LEU A 45 -6.60 18.18 9.63
C LEU A 45 -7.98 17.50 9.55
N ILE A 46 -8.89 17.86 10.45
CA ILE A 46 -10.27 17.33 10.48
C ILE A 46 -11.03 17.79 9.23
N ASP A 47 -11.01 19.09 8.93
CA ASP A 47 -11.69 19.66 7.76
C ASP A 47 -11.11 19.07 6.45
N SER A 48 -9.81 18.74 6.43
CA SER A 48 -9.17 18.09 5.29
C SER A 48 -9.61 16.65 5.09
N GLN A 49 -9.80 15.90 6.18
CA GLN A 49 -10.39 14.56 6.12
C GLN A 49 -11.82 14.63 5.57
N ASP A 50 -12.64 15.57 6.06
CA ASP A 50 -14.01 15.77 5.57
C ASP A 50 -14.03 16.19 4.08
N ALA A 51 -13.14 17.09 3.67
CA ALA A 51 -13.01 17.51 2.28
C ALA A 51 -12.62 16.34 1.37
N SER A 52 -11.70 15.49 1.81
CA SER A 52 -11.24 14.29 1.11
C SER A 52 -12.38 13.27 0.90
N LEU A 53 -13.26 13.07 1.89
CA LEU A 53 -14.47 12.24 1.73
C LEU A 53 -15.48 12.80 0.72
N ALA A 54 -15.43 14.10 0.44
CA ALA A 54 -16.31 14.79 -0.47
C ALA A 54 -15.73 14.97 -1.89
N VAL A 55 -14.52 14.45 -2.16
CA VAL A 55 -13.92 14.45 -3.50
C VAL A 55 -14.66 13.44 -4.37
N GLU A 56 -15.37 13.93 -5.38
CA GLU A 56 -15.99 13.13 -6.44
C GLU A 56 -14.95 12.73 -7.49
N SER A 57 -13.93 13.57 -7.69
CA SER A 57 -12.88 13.30 -8.67
C SER A 57 -11.61 14.12 -8.49
N SER A 58 -10.49 13.62 -8.98
CA SER A 58 -9.19 14.31 -8.95
C SER A 58 -8.22 13.77 -10.00
N SER A 59 -7.24 14.61 -10.34
CA SER A 59 -6.00 14.22 -11.04
C SER A 59 -4.91 14.01 -9.99
N SER A 60 -4.03 13.04 -10.18
CA SER A 60 -2.88 12.80 -9.30
C SER A 60 -1.64 12.33 -10.04
N TYR A 61 -0.48 12.78 -9.59
CA TYR A 61 0.83 12.26 -9.99
C TYR A 61 1.52 11.62 -8.77
N VAL A 62 2.00 10.40 -8.93
CA VAL A 62 2.76 9.66 -7.91
C VAL A 62 4.17 9.39 -8.44
N ASP A 63 5.17 9.65 -7.62
CA ASP A 63 6.57 9.26 -7.85
C ASP A 63 7.05 8.46 -6.64
N VAL A 64 7.62 7.29 -6.89
CA VAL A 64 8.09 6.37 -5.85
C VAL A 64 9.51 5.95 -6.18
N ASP A 65 10.42 6.27 -5.28
CA ASP A 65 11.81 5.84 -5.35
C ASP A 65 12.10 4.81 -4.25
N ILE A 66 12.61 3.64 -4.66
CA ILE A 66 12.96 2.55 -3.75
C ILE A 66 14.43 2.20 -3.91
N LEU A 67 15.17 2.23 -2.81
CA LEU A 67 16.57 1.77 -2.77
C LEU A 67 16.75 0.72 -1.69
N ILE A 68 17.30 -0.42 -2.07
CA ILE A 68 17.71 -1.48 -1.14
C ILE A 68 19.16 -1.80 -1.44
N ALA A 69 20.05 -1.57 -0.49
CA ALA A 69 21.48 -1.79 -0.67
C ALA A 69 22.12 -2.48 0.53
N GLY A 70 23.23 -3.18 0.30
CA GLY A 70 24.09 -3.73 1.35
C GLY A 70 23.49 -4.88 2.16
N ILE A 71 22.34 -5.44 1.74
CA ILE A 71 21.69 -6.56 2.44
C ILE A 71 22.20 -7.91 1.90
N PRO A 72 22.69 -8.83 2.77
CA PRO A 72 23.13 -10.16 2.35
C PRO A 72 22.04 -10.96 1.63
N GLY A 73 22.42 -11.61 0.53
CA GLY A 73 21.56 -12.54 -0.20
C GLY A 73 20.65 -11.90 -1.24
N LEU A 74 20.76 -10.59 -1.47
CA LEU A 74 20.14 -9.93 -2.61
C LEU A 74 20.77 -10.38 -3.95
N PRO A 75 20.02 -10.30 -5.07
CA PRO A 75 20.54 -10.61 -6.40
C PRO A 75 21.62 -9.63 -6.88
N ALA A 76 21.69 -8.43 -6.32
CA ALA A 76 22.73 -7.42 -6.54
C ALA A 76 23.05 -6.70 -5.23
N ASP A 77 24.19 -6.01 -5.16
CA ASP A 77 24.58 -5.28 -3.95
C ASP A 77 23.71 -4.03 -3.71
N GLU A 78 23.11 -3.51 -4.77
CA GLU A 78 22.21 -2.36 -4.79
C GLU A 78 21.05 -2.65 -5.74
N LEU A 79 19.83 -2.37 -5.30
CA LEU A 79 18.60 -2.47 -6.08
C LEU A 79 17.88 -1.13 -5.98
N ALA A 80 17.81 -0.42 -7.10
CA ALA A 80 17.09 0.83 -7.23
C ALA A 80 15.89 0.65 -8.17
N PHE A 81 14.70 0.99 -7.69
CA PHE A 81 13.47 0.97 -8.46
C PHE A 81 12.90 2.38 -8.49
N ASN A 82 12.27 2.73 -9.59
CA ASN A 82 11.47 3.94 -9.70
C ASN A 82 10.10 3.56 -10.28
N TYR A 83 9.05 4.15 -9.75
CA TYR A 83 7.68 3.99 -10.20
C TYR A 83 7.05 5.37 -10.31
N THR A 84 6.51 5.70 -11.47
CA THR A 84 5.70 6.91 -11.64
C THR A 84 4.32 6.54 -12.11
N GLN A 85 3.33 7.31 -11.69
CA GLN A 85 1.95 7.13 -12.05
C GLN A 85 1.27 8.48 -12.26
N ASP A 86 0.73 8.69 -13.45
CA ASP A 86 -0.24 9.74 -13.71
C ASP A 86 -1.63 9.11 -13.68
N SER A 87 -2.55 9.62 -12.89
CA SER A 87 -3.90 9.09 -12.84
C SER A 87 -4.97 10.16 -12.70
N VAL A 88 -6.13 9.85 -13.26
CA VAL A 88 -7.37 10.59 -13.10
C VAL A 88 -8.39 9.61 -12.54
N ALA A 89 -9.06 9.98 -11.45
CA ALA A 89 -10.02 9.13 -10.78
C ALA A 89 -11.33 9.87 -10.50
N ALA A 90 -12.44 9.14 -10.55
CA ALA A 90 -13.74 9.55 -10.07
C ALA A 90 -14.43 8.42 -9.30
N LEU A 91 -15.10 8.77 -8.21
CA LEU A 91 -15.86 7.86 -7.36
C LEU A 91 -17.05 8.61 -6.75
N ASP A 92 -18.20 7.95 -6.60
CA ASP A 92 -19.32 8.53 -5.86
C ASP A 92 -18.92 8.75 -4.38
N PRO A 93 -18.99 9.99 -3.85
CA PRO A 93 -18.68 10.27 -2.45
C PRO A 93 -19.56 9.49 -1.47
N ALA A 94 -20.80 9.14 -1.85
CA ALA A 94 -21.66 8.33 -1.01
C ALA A 94 -21.09 6.91 -0.83
N LEU A 95 -20.56 6.33 -1.91
CA LEU A 95 -19.90 5.03 -1.89
C LEU A 95 -18.55 5.10 -1.16
N ALA A 96 -17.77 6.15 -1.39
CA ALA A 96 -16.53 6.39 -0.65
C ALA A 96 -16.78 6.46 0.88
N LEU A 97 -17.83 7.18 1.29
CA LEU A 97 -18.24 7.27 2.68
C LEU A 97 -18.71 5.93 3.24
N GLU A 98 -19.48 5.15 2.48
CA GLU A 98 -19.91 3.80 2.88
C GLU A 98 -18.71 2.88 3.12
N ILE A 99 -17.74 2.88 2.21
CA ILE A 99 -16.50 2.10 2.36
C ILE A 99 -15.71 2.57 3.59
N ALA A 100 -15.57 3.88 3.79
CA ALA A 100 -14.86 4.44 4.95
C ALA A 100 -15.54 4.10 6.29
N GLN A 101 -16.87 4.02 6.32
CA GLN A 101 -17.62 3.57 7.49
C GLN A 101 -17.43 2.07 7.74
N MET A 102 -17.43 1.27 6.68
CA MET A 102 -17.21 -0.17 6.75
C MET A 102 -15.81 -0.51 7.31
N GLN A 103 -14.79 0.26 6.94
CA GLN A 103 -13.43 0.08 7.45
C GLN A 103 -13.28 0.32 8.96
N GLN A 104 -14.22 1.05 9.58
CA GLN A 104 -14.27 1.26 11.03
C GLN A 104 -15.08 0.21 11.77
N MET A 105 -15.79 -0.67 11.06
CA MET A 105 -16.54 -1.73 11.71
C MET A 105 -15.58 -2.71 12.39
N PRO A 106 -15.92 -3.18 13.60
CA PRO A 106 -15.22 -4.30 14.22
C PRO A 106 -15.22 -5.52 13.29
N ALA A 107 -14.14 -6.31 13.33
CA ALA A 107 -14.00 -7.47 12.44
C ALA A 107 -15.12 -8.51 12.61
N ASP A 108 -15.66 -8.69 13.82
CA ASP A 108 -16.81 -9.57 14.08
C ASP A 108 -18.09 -9.04 13.44
N GLU A 109 -18.34 -7.73 13.51
CA GLU A 109 -19.47 -7.11 12.82
C GLU A 109 -19.33 -7.20 11.30
N LEU A 110 -18.14 -6.98 10.76
CA LEU A 110 -17.89 -7.11 9.32
C LEU A 110 -18.09 -8.56 8.85
N MET A 111 -17.65 -9.55 9.62
CA MET A 111 -17.89 -10.98 9.34
C MET A 111 -19.37 -11.35 9.40
N GLU A 112 -20.15 -10.73 10.28
CA GLU A 112 -21.61 -10.92 10.32
C GLU A 112 -22.32 -10.26 9.12
N ASN A 113 -21.68 -9.27 8.49
CA ASN A 113 -22.21 -8.48 7.38
C ASN A 113 -21.41 -8.67 6.07
N MET A 114 -20.89 -9.88 5.83
CA MET A 114 -20.12 -10.21 4.61
C MET A 114 -20.83 -9.88 3.29
N ASP A 115 -22.17 -9.96 3.26
CA ASP A 115 -22.96 -9.59 2.08
C ASP A 115 -22.84 -8.09 1.79
N MET A 116 -22.86 -7.23 2.81
CA MET A 116 -22.68 -5.78 2.68
C MET A 116 -21.28 -5.46 2.14
N MET A 117 -20.24 -6.11 2.66
CA MET A 117 -18.88 -5.93 2.14
C MET A 117 -18.76 -6.38 0.69
N THR A 118 -19.43 -7.47 0.33
CA THR A 118 -19.45 -7.95 -1.05
C THR A 118 -20.16 -6.94 -1.97
N GLU A 119 -21.31 -6.42 -1.55
CA GLU A 119 -22.07 -5.41 -2.29
C GLU A 119 -21.25 -4.13 -2.47
N ALA A 120 -20.68 -3.58 -1.40
CA ALA A 120 -19.85 -2.36 -1.47
C ALA A 120 -18.62 -2.53 -2.38
N VAL A 121 -17.97 -3.69 -2.36
CA VAL A 121 -16.84 -3.97 -3.28
C VAL A 121 -17.33 -4.04 -4.73
N LEU A 122 -18.47 -4.68 -4.98
CA LEU A 122 -19.03 -4.75 -6.33
C LEU A 122 -19.46 -3.37 -6.84
N ASP A 123 -20.10 -2.57 -5.99
CA ASP A 123 -20.48 -1.19 -6.31
C ASP A 123 -19.24 -0.34 -6.57
N LEU A 124 -18.16 -0.51 -5.78
CA LEU A 124 -16.88 0.14 -6.05
C LEU A 124 -16.39 -0.15 -7.47
N TYR A 125 -16.35 -1.42 -7.89
CA TYR A 125 -15.92 -1.75 -9.25
C TYR A 125 -16.89 -1.28 -10.33
N ALA A 126 -18.18 -1.16 -10.02
CA ALA A 126 -19.19 -0.67 -10.95
C ALA A 126 -19.05 0.85 -11.18
N ASP A 127 -18.78 1.60 -10.12
CA ASP A 127 -18.85 3.07 -10.12
C ASP A 127 -17.48 3.76 -10.25
N ILE A 128 -16.38 3.09 -9.89
CA ILE A 128 -15.05 3.68 -10.02
C ILE A 128 -14.73 3.93 -11.49
N ALA A 129 -14.36 5.18 -11.78
CA ALA A 129 -13.76 5.55 -13.05
C ALA A 129 -12.28 5.91 -12.78
N LEU A 130 -11.37 5.27 -13.49
CA LEU A 130 -9.94 5.42 -13.32
C LEU A 130 -9.26 5.42 -14.69
N ASP A 131 -8.37 6.37 -14.95
CA ASP A 131 -7.53 6.41 -16.14
C ASP A 131 -6.09 6.64 -15.66
N THR A 132 -5.19 5.69 -15.92
CA THR A 132 -3.88 5.65 -15.28
C THR A 132 -2.79 5.27 -16.26
N ASP A 133 -1.74 6.08 -16.31
CA ASP A 133 -0.48 5.79 -16.99
C ASP A 133 0.58 5.44 -15.94
N ILE A 134 1.25 4.29 -16.12
CA ILE A 134 2.25 3.79 -15.19
C ILE A 134 3.58 3.65 -15.92
N SER A 135 4.66 4.10 -15.27
CA SER A 135 6.04 3.78 -15.64
C SER A 135 6.75 3.10 -14.48
N PHE A 136 7.50 2.05 -14.77
CA PHE A 136 8.27 1.31 -13.77
C PHE A 136 9.66 0.98 -14.30
N THR A 137 10.69 1.39 -13.57
CA THR A 137 12.08 1.06 -13.84
C THR A 137 12.63 0.15 -12.74
N MET A 138 13.37 -0.89 -13.15
CA MET A 138 14.01 -1.85 -12.24
C MET A 138 15.47 -2.13 -12.64
N PRO A 139 16.28 -2.70 -11.72
CA PRO A 139 17.64 -3.13 -12.05
C PRO A 139 17.65 -4.26 -13.08
N GLN A 140 18.66 -4.30 -13.94
CA GLN A 140 18.78 -5.33 -14.99
C GLN A 140 18.83 -6.75 -14.40
N GLU A 141 19.46 -6.93 -13.24
CA GLU A 141 19.56 -8.21 -12.55
C GLU A 141 18.18 -8.74 -12.14
N VAL A 142 17.25 -7.83 -11.80
CA VAL A 142 15.86 -8.16 -11.47
C VAL A 142 15.08 -8.48 -12.75
N ALA A 143 15.26 -7.69 -13.80
CA ALA A 143 14.64 -7.93 -15.11
C ALA A 143 15.08 -9.29 -15.71
N ASP A 144 16.37 -9.63 -15.63
CA ASP A 144 16.91 -10.92 -16.06
C ASP A 144 16.31 -12.08 -15.25
N LEU A 145 16.18 -11.90 -13.94
CA LEU A 145 15.60 -12.89 -13.04
C LEU A 145 14.10 -13.08 -13.30
N ALA A 146 13.37 -11.99 -13.60
CA ALA A 146 11.97 -12.01 -14.00
C ALA A 146 11.82 -12.72 -15.36
N SER A 147 12.67 -12.40 -16.33
CA SER A 147 12.71 -13.02 -17.66
C SER A 147 12.93 -14.53 -17.58
N ALA A 148 13.92 -14.95 -16.80
CA ALA A 148 14.21 -16.37 -16.59
C ALA A 148 13.04 -17.14 -15.93
N GLN A 149 12.18 -16.45 -15.19
CA GLN A 149 11.02 -17.05 -14.53
C GLN A 149 9.78 -17.07 -15.41
N ALA A 150 9.51 -15.97 -16.11
CA ALA A 150 8.38 -15.82 -17.00
C ALA A 150 8.55 -16.63 -18.29
N GLY A 151 9.80 -16.88 -18.70
CA GLY A 151 10.10 -17.55 -19.96
C GLY A 151 9.89 -16.65 -21.19
N ILE A 152 9.72 -15.36 -20.96
CA ILE A 152 9.65 -14.27 -21.94
C ILE A 152 10.67 -13.21 -21.55
N GLU A 153 11.10 -12.37 -22.50
CA GLU A 153 11.97 -11.24 -22.20
C GLU A 153 11.19 -10.15 -21.44
N VAL A 154 11.64 -9.81 -20.23
CA VAL A 154 11.08 -8.74 -19.40
C VAL A 154 12.08 -7.58 -19.45
N PRO A 155 11.69 -6.42 -19.99
CA PRO A 155 12.55 -5.24 -20.02
C PRO A 155 12.76 -4.68 -18.61
N ASN A 156 13.82 -3.90 -18.45
CA ASN A 156 14.13 -3.21 -17.19
C ASN A 156 13.33 -1.89 -17.01
N GLU A 157 12.61 -1.47 -18.04
CA GLU A 157 11.65 -0.37 -18.04
C GLU A 157 10.33 -0.89 -18.61
N LEU A 158 9.24 -0.65 -17.91
CA LEU A 158 7.89 -1.06 -18.28
C LEU A 158 6.97 0.15 -18.23
N THR A 159 6.23 0.38 -19.30
CA THR A 159 5.14 1.36 -19.29
C THR A 159 3.83 0.71 -19.70
N ALA A 160 2.75 1.11 -19.04
CA ALA A 160 1.43 0.55 -19.27
C ALA A 160 0.36 1.58 -18.95
N MET A 161 -0.69 1.58 -19.78
CA MET A 161 -1.86 2.43 -19.58
C MET A 161 -3.05 1.55 -19.23
N PHE A 162 -3.78 1.93 -18.20
CA PHE A 162 -4.93 1.23 -17.68
C PHE A 162 -6.12 2.17 -17.59
N ARG A 163 -7.31 1.64 -17.83
CA ARG A 163 -8.56 2.37 -17.61
C ARG A 163 -9.59 1.46 -16.96
N MET A 164 -10.31 1.95 -15.97
CA MET A 164 -11.47 1.30 -15.41
C MET A 164 -12.68 2.22 -15.55
N VAL A 165 -13.77 1.71 -16.09
CA VAL A 165 -15.03 2.46 -16.24
C VAL A 165 -16.17 1.49 -16.50
N ASP A 166 -17.33 1.76 -15.90
CA ASP A 166 -18.58 0.98 -16.05
C ASP A 166 -18.40 -0.53 -15.72
N GLY A 167 -17.54 -0.88 -14.76
CA GLY A 167 -17.25 -2.27 -14.40
C GLY A 167 -16.27 -3.01 -15.32
N TYR A 168 -15.73 -2.34 -16.35
CA TYR A 168 -14.73 -2.90 -17.25
C TYR A 168 -13.34 -2.37 -16.94
N GLY A 169 -12.35 -3.26 -16.97
CA GLY A 169 -10.93 -2.93 -16.92
C GLY A 169 -10.31 -3.06 -18.30
N TYR A 170 -9.62 -2.01 -18.75
CA TYR A 170 -8.97 -1.91 -20.04
C TYR A 170 -7.47 -1.72 -19.86
N ALA A 171 -6.67 -2.34 -20.72
CA ALA A 171 -5.24 -2.13 -20.81
C ALA A 171 -4.86 -1.77 -22.25
N ASN A 172 -4.05 -0.73 -22.42
CA ASN A 172 -3.45 -0.43 -23.72
C ASN A 172 -2.18 -1.26 -23.88
N ILE A 173 -2.13 -2.04 -24.96
CA ILE A 173 -1.03 -2.97 -25.22
C ILE A 173 0.01 -2.38 -26.19
N ASP A 174 -0.19 -1.19 -26.76
CA ASP A 174 0.72 -0.60 -27.75
C ASP A 174 2.13 -0.42 -27.18
N GLU A 175 2.25 0.11 -25.96
CA GLU A 175 3.55 0.34 -25.33
C GLU A 175 4.22 -0.96 -24.89
N LEU A 176 3.46 -1.87 -24.25
CA LEU A 176 3.95 -3.19 -23.87
C LEU A 176 4.38 -4.00 -25.09
N ALA A 177 3.66 -3.93 -26.21
CA ALA A 177 4.00 -4.60 -27.45
C ALA A 177 5.26 -4.04 -28.12
N ALA A 178 5.56 -2.76 -27.91
CA ALA A 178 6.82 -2.17 -28.36
C ALA A 178 8.03 -2.66 -27.54
N GLN A 179 7.80 -3.06 -26.28
CA GLN A 179 8.85 -3.47 -25.33
C GLN A 179 9.04 -4.98 -25.25
N ILE A 180 7.99 -5.77 -25.51
CA ILE A 180 7.98 -7.23 -25.36
C ILE A 180 7.77 -7.89 -26.75
N PRO A 181 8.80 -8.52 -27.33
CA PRO A 181 8.71 -9.12 -28.67
C PRO A 181 7.58 -10.14 -28.87
N GLU A 182 7.20 -10.86 -27.82
CA GLU A 182 6.12 -11.86 -27.85
C GLU A 182 4.74 -11.24 -28.05
N LEU A 183 4.58 -9.95 -27.78
CA LEU A 183 3.36 -9.19 -27.99
C LEU A 183 3.34 -8.51 -29.37
N GLU A 184 4.32 -8.80 -30.25
CA GLU A 184 4.33 -8.28 -31.62
C GLU A 184 3.05 -8.71 -32.36
N GLY A 185 2.28 -7.71 -32.81
CA GLY A 185 1.03 -7.90 -33.54
C GLY A 185 -0.24 -7.70 -32.70
N PHE A 186 -0.11 -7.49 -31.39
CA PHE A 186 -1.18 -6.91 -30.56
C PHE A 186 -1.09 -5.38 -30.62
N SER A 187 -2.23 -4.71 -30.59
CA SER A 187 -2.29 -3.24 -30.60
C SER A 187 -3.63 -2.74 -30.07
N GLY A 188 -3.62 -1.55 -29.49
CA GLY A 188 -4.78 -0.86 -28.96
C GLY A 188 -5.23 -1.36 -27.59
N TRP A 189 -6.49 -1.05 -27.27
CA TRP A 189 -7.10 -1.33 -25.98
C TRP A 189 -7.75 -2.71 -25.93
N TYR A 190 -7.47 -3.46 -24.88
CA TYR A 190 -8.13 -4.72 -24.58
C TYR A 190 -8.87 -4.60 -23.26
N GLY A 191 -10.14 -5.01 -23.24
CA GLY A 191 -11.01 -4.91 -22.08
C GLY A 191 -11.39 -6.28 -21.50
N ILE A 192 -11.66 -6.32 -20.20
CA ILE A 192 -12.31 -7.43 -19.50
C ILE A 192 -13.42 -6.89 -18.61
N ASP A 193 -14.50 -7.65 -18.46
CA ASP A 193 -15.59 -7.35 -17.52
C ASP A 193 -15.14 -7.73 -16.10
N VAL A 194 -14.53 -6.76 -15.41
CA VAL A 194 -13.97 -6.95 -14.06
C VAL A 194 -15.09 -7.16 -13.05
N LEU A 195 -16.18 -6.41 -13.17
CA LEU A 195 -17.32 -6.53 -12.27
C LEU A 195 -17.90 -7.95 -12.29
N SER A 196 -18.20 -8.51 -13.46
CA SER A 196 -18.69 -9.88 -13.59
C SER A 196 -17.64 -10.91 -13.13
N LEU A 197 -16.36 -10.65 -13.39
CA LEU A 197 -15.27 -11.52 -12.90
C LEU A 197 -15.24 -11.56 -11.36
N MET A 198 -15.38 -10.40 -10.71
CA MET A 198 -15.43 -10.29 -9.25
C MET A 198 -16.67 -10.99 -8.68
N GLN A 199 -17.84 -10.80 -9.30
CA GLN A 199 -19.08 -11.48 -8.91
C GLN A 199 -18.92 -13.01 -8.94
N MET A 200 -18.39 -13.55 -10.04
CA MET A 200 -18.12 -15.00 -10.14
C MET A 200 -17.13 -15.47 -9.07
N GLY A 201 -16.08 -14.68 -8.80
CA GLY A 201 -15.09 -14.97 -7.77
C GLY A 201 -15.71 -15.04 -6.36
N PHE A 202 -16.60 -14.09 -6.03
CA PHE A 202 -17.32 -14.10 -4.76
C PHE A 202 -18.28 -15.28 -4.65
N GLU A 203 -19.06 -15.57 -5.70
CA GLU A 203 -19.95 -16.75 -5.73
C GLU A 203 -19.18 -18.07 -5.54
N GLU A 204 -18.05 -18.23 -6.25
CA GLU A 204 -17.19 -19.40 -6.11
C GLU A 204 -16.60 -19.49 -4.70
N SER A 205 -16.08 -18.38 -4.18
CA SER A 205 -15.52 -18.29 -2.83
C SER A 205 -16.58 -18.66 -1.78
N MET A 206 -17.77 -18.06 -1.81
CA MET A 206 -18.85 -18.39 -0.86
C MET A 206 -19.33 -19.84 -0.99
N SER A 207 -19.36 -20.40 -2.20
CA SER A 207 -19.77 -21.80 -2.42
C SER A 207 -18.71 -22.82 -1.97
N SER A 208 -17.44 -22.43 -1.97
CA SER A 208 -16.29 -23.24 -1.56
C SER A 208 -15.80 -22.92 -0.15
N ALA A 209 -16.36 -21.88 0.48
CA ALA A 209 -15.96 -21.37 1.78
C ALA A 209 -16.12 -22.45 2.86
N ASN A 210 -14.98 -22.94 3.31
CA ASN A 210 -14.87 -23.54 4.62
C ASN A 210 -14.41 -22.43 5.56
N ALA A 211 -15.28 -21.98 6.46
CA ALA A 211 -15.01 -20.88 7.40
C ALA A 211 -13.73 -21.10 8.23
N ASP A 212 -13.27 -22.34 8.34
CA ASP A 212 -12.06 -22.75 9.07
C ASP A 212 -10.79 -22.82 8.20
N SER A 213 -10.77 -22.28 6.97
CA SER A 213 -9.56 -22.32 6.15
C SER A 213 -8.46 -21.39 6.72
N PRO A 214 -7.19 -21.84 6.78
CA PRO A 214 -6.09 -21.02 7.28
C PRO A 214 -5.89 -19.70 6.52
N ASP A 215 -6.18 -19.70 5.21
CA ASP A 215 -6.02 -18.52 4.34
C ASP A 215 -7.08 -17.45 4.64
N MET A 216 -8.32 -17.87 4.93
CA MET A 216 -9.41 -16.99 5.35
C MET A 216 -9.13 -16.43 6.77
N ALA A 217 -8.66 -17.27 7.69
CA ALA A 217 -8.26 -16.84 9.04
C ALA A 217 -7.12 -15.80 9.01
N ALA A 218 -6.12 -15.99 8.15
CA ALA A 218 -5.02 -15.04 7.99
C ALA A 218 -5.51 -13.69 7.41
N SER A 219 -6.41 -13.73 6.42
CA SER A 219 -7.00 -12.53 5.82
C SER A 219 -7.80 -11.73 6.85
N PHE A 220 -8.68 -12.39 7.61
CA PHE A 220 -9.45 -11.74 8.67
C PHE A 220 -8.58 -11.24 9.83
N THR A 221 -7.44 -11.86 10.10
CA THR A 221 -6.51 -11.36 11.11
C THR A 221 -5.88 -10.04 10.67
N GLY A 222 -5.55 -9.90 9.39
CA GLY A 222 -5.09 -8.63 8.82
C GLY A 222 -6.12 -7.52 8.98
N PHE A 223 -7.39 -7.79 8.64
CA PHE A 223 -8.50 -6.87 8.89
C PHE A 223 -8.68 -6.55 10.37
N GLY A 224 -8.57 -7.54 11.25
CA GLY A 224 -8.68 -7.33 12.70
C GLY A 224 -7.61 -6.40 13.25
N LEU A 225 -6.36 -6.47 12.75
CA LEU A 225 -5.30 -5.54 13.13
C LEU A 225 -5.59 -4.13 12.61
N THR A 226 -5.95 -3.98 11.33
CA THR A 226 -6.28 -2.66 10.76
C THR A 226 -7.47 -2.02 11.47
N SER A 227 -8.55 -2.78 11.68
CA SER A 227 -9.75 -2.35 12.43
C SER A 227 -9.38 -1.92 13.85
N PHE A 228 -8.51 -2.69 14.54
CA PHE A 228 -8.00 -2.31 15.86
C PHE A 228 -7.17 -1.02 15.82
N LEU A 229 -6.21 -0.88 14.90
CA LEU A 229 -5.39 0.33 14.79
C LEU A 229 -6.23 1.57 14.44
N ASN A 230 -7.38 1.36 13.77
CA ASN A 230 -8.38 2.37 13.47
C ASN A 230 -9.46 2.52 14.54
N SER A 231 -9.46 1.73 15.62
CA SER A 231 -10.40 1.89 16.72
C SER A 231 -9.98 3.03 17.65
N GLU A 232 -10.93 3.60 18.40
CA GLU A 232 -10.62 4.62 19.41
C GLU A 232 -9.57 4.11 20.41
N GLU A 233 -9.68 2.85 20.85
CA GLU A 233 -8.71 2.22 21.76
C GLU A 233 -7.33 2.05 21.12
N GLY A 234 -7.26 1.52 19.90
CA GLY A 234 -5.98 1.33 19.19
C GLY A 234 -5.27 2.66 18.97
N ARG A 235 -6.02 3.68 18.56
CA ARG A 235 -5.49 5.03 18.36
C ARG A 235 -5.02 5.67 19.65
N ALA A 236 -5.80 5.57 20.72
CA ALA A 236 -5.39 6.07 22.04
C ALA A 236 -4.09 5.41 22.52
N MET A 237 -3.82 4.16 22.12
CA MET A 237 -2.56 3.49 22.41
C MET A 237 -1.41 3.94 21.51
N LEU A 238 -1.66 4.30 20.24
CA LEU A 238 -0.63 4.76 19.32
C LEU A 238 -0.27 6.24 19.50
N GLU A 239 -1.20 7.05 20.02
CA GLU A 239 -1.07 8.50 20.14
C GLU A 239 0.21 8.94 20.86
N GLU A 240 0.71 8.16 21.83
CA GLU A 240 1.95 8.50 22.54
C GLU A 240 3.25 8.31 21.73
N TYR A 241 3.15 7.67 20.55
CA TYR A 241 4.24 7.37 19.62
C TYR A 241 4.14 8.16 18.32
N VAL A 242 3.02 8.84 18.07
CA VAL A 242 2.82 9.70 16.92
C VAL A 242 3.15 11.14 17.32
N GLU A 243 3.99 11.81 16.56
CA GLU A 243 4.28 13.24 16.72
C GLU A 243 3.82 13.98 15.47
N ILE A 244 3.07 15.06 15.66
CA ILE A 244 2.55 15.89 14.57
C ILE A 244 2.90 17.34 14.85
N GLU A 245 3.55 17.95 13.88
CA GLU A 245 3.99 19.34 13.92
C GLU A 245 3.42 20.13 12.76
N ARG A 246 2.95 21.35 13.06
CA ARG A 246 2.62 22.35 12.05
C ARG A 246 3.91 23.08 11.65
N LEU A 247 4.26 23.02 10.36
CA LEU A 247 5.42 23.71 9.80
C LEU A 247 5.05 25.13 9.33
N ASP A 248 5.93 25.81 8.58
CA ASP A 248 5.57 27.08 7.94
C ASP A 248 4.60 26.84 6.77
N ASP A 249 3.68 27.77 6.51
CA ASP A 249 2.77 27.73 5.35
C ASP A 249 3.58 27.80 4.05
N GLU A 250 3.08 27.14 3.02
CA GLU A 250 3.69 27.13 1.68
C GLU A 250 2.67 27.53 0.61
N THR A 251 3.14 27.58 -0.64
CA THR A 251 2.27 27.74 -1.81
C THR A 251 2.57 26.61 -2.79
N VAL A 252 1.57 25.81 -3.13
CA VAL A 252 1.64 24.72 -4.12
C VAL A 252 0.71 25.08 -5.27
N ASP A 253 1.23 25.15 -6.50
CA ASP A 253 0.48 25.50 -7.72
C ASP A 253 -0.39 26.77 -7.63
N GLY A 254 0.00 27.71 -6.78
CA GLY A 254 -0.71 28.98 -6.56
C GLY A 254 -1.79 28.92 -5.47
N GLN A 255 -1.97 27.78 -4.81
CA GLN A 255 -2.81 27.61 -3.63
C GLN A 255 -1.97 27.79 -2.35
N ASP A 256 -2.45 28.59 -1.41
CA ASP A 256 -1.83 28.68 -0.08
C ASP A 256 -2.19 27.43 0.74
N VAL A 257 -1.18 26.78 1.31
CA VAL A 257 -1.31 25.48 1.99
C VAL A 257 -0.73 25.52 3.41
N ALA A 258 -1.42 24.83 4.32
CA ALA A 258 -0.86 24.41 5.59
C ALA A 258 -0.03 23.14 5.41
N VAL A 259 1.17 23.14 5.98
CA VAL A 259 2.11 22.02 5.96
C VAL A 259 2.17 21.36 7.33
N PHE A 260 1.91 20.05 7.37
CA PHE A 260 1.98 19.21 8.56
C PHE A 260 3.02 18.12 8.36
N SER A 261 3.91 17.94 9.33
CA SER A 261 4.82 16.78 9.41
C SER A 261 4.30 15.83 10.48
N SER A 262 4.24 14.54 10.14
CA SER A 262 3.87 13.45 11.04
C SER A 262 5.01 12.44 11.10
N THR A 263 5.45 12.09 12.30
CA THR A 263 6.49 11.07 12.53
C THR A 263 6.01 10.02 13.53
N PHE A 264 6.71 8.88 13.58
CA PHE A 264 6.37 7.77 14.49
C PHE A 264 7.61 7.22 15.21
N ASP A 265 7.59 7.18 16.55
CA ASP A 265 8.66 6.62 17.36
C ASP A 265 8.58 5.08 17.45
N PHE A 266 9.04 4.42 16.39
CA PHE A 266 9.09 2.95 16.32
C PHE A 266 9.91 2.33 17.45
N GLY A 267 11.01 2.97 17.86
CA GLY A 267 11.89 2.46 18.91
C GLY A 267 11.19 2.38 20.26
N ARG A 268 10.46 3.44 20.63
CA ARG A 268 9.66 3.48 21.86
C ARG A 268 8.43 2.59 21.76
N PHE A 269 7.76 2.55 20.61
CA PHE A 269 6.61 1.66 20.39
C PHE A 269 6.99 0.20 20.56
N ILE A 270 8.05 -0.27 19.89
CA ILE A 270 8.48 -1.67 19.96
C ILE A 270 9.02 -2.04 21.35
N GLY A 271 9.60 -1.08 22.06
CA GLY A 271 10.01 -1.24 23.46
C GLY A 271 8.86 -1.21 24.47
N SER A 272 7.62 -0.94 24.04
CA SER A 272 6.47 -0.72 24.92
C SER A 272 5.78 -2.02 25.38
N PRO A 273 5.04 -1.96 26.50
CA PRO A 273 4.11 -3.03 26.88
C PRO A 273 3.00 -3.26 25.86
N VAL A 274 2.53 -2.21 25.18
CA VAL A 274 1.46 -2.29 24.16
C VAL A 274 1.88 -3.23 23.03
N PHE A 275 3.07 -3.02 22.47
CA PHE A 275 3.59 -3.89 21.42
C PHE A 275 3.80 -5.33 21.91
N ALA A 276 4.28 -5.51 23.15
CA ALA A 276 4.44 -6.83 23.75
C ALA A 276 3.10 -7.57 23.92
N GLU A 277 2.05 -6.88 24.35
CA GLU A 277 0.69 -7.42 24.48
C GLU A 277 0.10 -7.77 23.10
N MET A 278 0.31 -6.92 22.10
CA MET A 278 -0.10 -7.17 20.71
C MET A 278 0.59 -8.41 20.13
N LEU A 279 1.91 -8.58 20.32
CA LEU A 279 2.61 -9.79 19.86
C LEU A 279 2.12 -11.05 20.59
N MET A 280 1.79 -10.93 21.88
CA MET A 280 1.26 -12.04 22.66
C MET A 280 -0.14 -12.47 22.19
N SER A 281 -1.02 -11.52 21.89
CA SER A 281 -2.36 -11.82 21.37
C SER A 281 -2.29 -12.47 19.99
N GLN A 282 -1.29 -12.12 19.17
CA GLN A 282 -1.08 -12.66 17.82
C GLN A 282 -0.22 -13.93 17.74
N ARG A 283 0.23 -14.49 18.87
CA ARG A 283 1.15 -15.65 18.90
C ARG A 283 0.66 -16.84 18.07
N GLU A 284 -0.63 -17.19 18.20
CA GLU A 284 -1.21 -18.34 17.50
C GLU A 284 -1.22 -18.12 15.98
N THR A 285 -1.55 -16.90 15.55
CA THR A 285 -1.45 -16.46 14.16
C THR A 285 -0.02 -16.55 13.64
N ILE A 286 0.96 -16.02 14.40
CA ILE A 286 2.39 -16.05 14.03
C ILE A 286 2.88 -17.50 13.86
N ASN A 287 2.55 -18.38 14.81
CA ASN A 287 2.91 -19.79 14.75
C ASN A 287 2.33 -20.48 13.51
N THR A 288 1.06 -20.22 13.21
CA THR A 288 0.38 -20.78 12.04
C THR A 288 0.97 -20.24 10.74
N ALA A 289 1.16 -18.92 10.63
CA ALA A 289 1.63 -18.26 9.42
C ALA A 289 3.10 -18.58 9.07
N LEU A 290 3.95 -18.67 10.09
CA LEU A 290 5.38 -18.92 9.91
C LEU A 290 5.77 -20.40 10.03
N ASP A 291 4.80 -21.30 10.25
CA ASP A 291 5.04 -22.72 10.57
C ASP A 291 6.03 -22.86 11.74
N MET A 292 5.80 -22.06 12.78
CA MET A 292 6.61 -21.99 13.99
C MET A 292 5.84 -22.53 15.19
N ASP A 293 6.56 -23.01 16.20
CA ASP A 293 5.99 -23.44 17.48
C ASP A 293 6.62 -22.61 18.62
N LEU A 294 6.36 -21.30 18.59
CA LEU A 294 6.76 -20.40 19.68
C LEU A 294 5.87 -20.68 20.89
N SER A 295 6.50 -21.18 21.95
CA SER A 295 5.83 -21.25 23.23
C SER A 295 5.67 -19.86 23.84
N GLU A 296 4.71 -19.71 24.75
CA GLU A 296 4.53 -18.50 25.54
C GLU A 296 5.79 -18.10 26.30
N SER A 297 6.55 -19.08 26.80
CA SER A 297 7.78 -18.80 27.54
C SER A 297 8.88 -18.28 26.63
N GLN A 298 9.00 -18.82 25.41
CA GLN A 298 9.97 -18.35 24.42
C GLN A 298 9.65 -16.94 23.96
N LEU A 299 8.37 -16.65 23.70
CA LEU A 299 7.94 -15.31 23.33
C LEU A 299 8.16 -14.33 24.49
N ASN A 300 7.78 -14.68 25.71
CA ASN A 300 8.04 -13.84 26.89
C ASN A 300 9.54 -13.55 27.10
N GLU A 301 10.40 -14.54 26.89
CA GLU A 301 11.85 -14.35 26.98
C GLU A 301 12.34 -13.36 25.92
N ALA A 302 11.88 -13.49 24.67
CA ALA A 302 12.22 -12.56 23.60
C ALA A 302 11.69 -11.13 23.88
N LEU A 303 10.42 -11.01 24.29
CA LEU A 303 9.79 -9.71 24.62
C LEU A 303 10.50 -9.03 25.80
N SER A 304 11.04 -9.79 26.76
CA SER A 304 11.79 -9.22 27.88
C SER A 304 13.08 -8.48 27.47
N LEU A 305 13.59 -8.80 26.27
CA LEU A 305 14.77 -8.19 25.70
C LEU A 305 14.44 -6.99 24.79
N LEU A 306 13.19 -6.89 24.31
CA LEU A 306 12.76 -5.82 23.38
C LEU A 306 12.92 -4.42 23.95
N PRO A 307 12.61 -4.10 25.22
CA PRO A 307 12.84 -2.76 25.74
C PRO A 307 14.33 -2.33 25.69
N MET A 308 15.25 -3.29 25.67
CA MET A 308 16.69 -3.03 25.59
C MET A 308 17.18 -2.94 24.14
N PHE A 309 16.71 -3.81 23.25
CA PHE A 309 17.17 -3.87 21.87
C PHE A 309 16.32 -3.06 20.89
N GLY A 310 15.04 -2.84 21.17
CA GLY A 310 14.08 -2.13 20.32
C GLY A 310 14.62 -0.78 19.86
N PRO A 311 14.96 0.14 20.78
CA PRO A 311 15.54 1.42 20.38
C PRO A 311 16.79 1.28 19.50
N MET A 312 17.66 0.30 19.77
CA MET A 312 18.88 0.05 18.99
C MET A 312 18.59 -0.46 17.56
N LEU A 313 17.57 -1.30 17.38
CA LEU A 313 17.18 -1.83 16.07
C LEU A 313 16.59 -0.74 15.16
N PHE A 314 15.97 0.29 15.76
CA PHE A 314 15.28 1.37 15.04
C PHE A 314 15.96 2.73 15.16
N THR A 315 17.16 2.82 15.75
CA THR A 315 17.89 4.11 15.88
C THR A 315 18.21 4.75 14.53
N GLY A 316 18.39 3.93 13.48
CA GLY A 316 18.67 4.40 12.12
C GLY A 316 17.42 4.51 11.25
N LEU A 317 16.22 4.35 11.81
CA LEU A 317 14.97 4.51 11.08
C LEU A 317 14.52 5.96 11.19
N ASP A 318 14.30 6.56 10.03
CA ASP A 318 13.64 7.84 9.81
C ASP A 318 12.34 7.58 9.06
N PHE A 319 11.25 8.11 9.58
CA PHE A 319 9.92 7.95 9.00
C PHE A 319 9.16 9.26 9.19
N GLU A 320 8.82 9.88 8.07
CA GLU A 320 8.15 11.16 8.03
C GLU A 320 7.08 11.15 6.94
N ILE A 321 5.91 11.68 7.27
CA ILE A 321 4.86 12.00 6.31
C ILE A 321 4.66 13.51 6.34
N ILE A 322 4.79 14.17 5.20
CA ILE A 322 4.45 15.59 5.04
C ILE A 322 3.14 15.68 4.27
N GLN A 323 2.20 16.49 4.75
CA GLN A 323 0.95 16.79 4.05
C GLN A 323 0.82 18.29 3.84
N ARG A 324 0.43 18.68 2.62
CA ARG A 324 0.15 20.07 2.23
C ARG A 324 -1.32 20.23 1.92
N ILE A 325 -2.03 20.91 2.82
CA ILE A 325 -3.48 21.03 2.85
C ILE A 325 -3.88 22.46 2.47
N GLY A 326 -4.76 22.63 1.49
CA GLY A 326 -5.26 23.95 1.10
C GLY A 326 -5.93 24.68 2.26
N LEU A 327 -5.59 25.96 2.47
CA LEU A 327 -6.18 26.76 3.56
C LEU A 327 -7.62 27.24 3.25
N GLU A 328 -8.08 27.11 2.02
CA GLU A 328 -9.42 27.58 1.59
C GLU A 328 -10.41 26.44 1.35
N ASP A 329 -9.96 25.33 0.78
CA ASP A 329 -10.77 24.18 0.37
C ASP A 329 -10.47 22.90 1.16
N TYR A 330 -9.37 22.89 1.92
CA TYR A 330 -8.89 21.78 2.74
C TYR A 330 -8.54 20.50 1.96
N TYR A 331 -8.40 20.57 0.63
CA TYR A 331 -7.90 19.44 -0.13
C TYR A 331 -6.41 19.20 0.14
N VAL A 332 -5.98 17.95 0.09
CA VAL A 332 -4.56 17.58 0.16
C VAL A 332 -3.98 17.73 -1.24
N TYR A 333 -3.18 18.79 -1.46
CA TYR A 333 -2.54 19.07 -2.75
C TYR A 333 -1.25 18.27 -2.94
N GLU A 334 -0.53 17.99 -1.86
CA GLU A 334 0.67 17.17 -1.90
C GLU A 334 0.79 16.35 -0.63
N SER A 335 1.27 15.13 -0.77
CA SER A 335 1.75 14.31 0.35
C SER A 335 3.09 13.67 0.01
N GLU A 336 4.00 13.69 0.97
CA GLU A 336 5.30 13.04 0.87
C GLU A 336 5.39 11.98 1.98
N LEU A 337 5.94 10.82 1.67
CA LEU A 337 6.31 9.82 2.65
C LEU A 337 7.79 9.52 2.45
N THR A 338 8.59 9.74 3.49
CA THR A 338 9.99 9.35 3.55
C THR A 338 10.12 8.20 4.53
N PHE A 339 10.70 7.10 4.09
CA PHE A 339 11.13 5.99 4.93
C PHE A 339 12.59 5.68 4.63
N HIS A 340 13.45 5.88 5.62
CA HIS A 340 14.88 5.60 5.51
C HIS A 340 15.34 4.77 6.70
N TRP A 341 15.90 3.59 6.47
CA TRP A 341 16.39 2.72 7.54
C TRP A 341 17.83 2.28 7.33
N ASP A 342 18.74 2.84 8.12
CA ASP A 342 20.10 2.32 8.27
C ASP A 342 20.08 1.03 9.12
N LEU A 343 20.34 -0.10 8.46
CA LEU A 343 20.32 -1.43 9.05
C LEU A 343 21.67 -1.82 9.68
N SER A 344 22.64 -0.91 9.75
CA SER A 344 23.99 -1.21 10.24
C SER A 344 23.98 -1.80 11.64
N SER A 345 23.10 -1.33 12.52
CA SER A 345 22.93 -1.86 13.88
C SER A 345 22.38 -3.29 13.87
N ILE A 346 21.38 -3.56 13.02
CA ILE A 346 20.77 -4.89 12.86
C ILE A 346 21.78 -5.87 12.32
N ILE A 347 22.52 -5.49 11.28
CA ILE A 347 23.57 -6.31 10.69
C ILE A 347 24.67 -6.60 11.72
N ALA A 348 25.07 -5.61 12.53
CA ALA A 348 26.02 -5.84 13.59
C ALA A 348 25.52 -6.92 14.58
N VAL A 349 24.24 -6.88 14.96
CA VAL A 349 23.63 -7.90 15.82
C VAL A 349 23.59 -9.26 15.14
N ALA A 350 23.18 -9.32 13.87
CA ALA A 350 23.14 -10.55 13.09
C ALA A 350 24.52 -11.21 12.99
N ARG A 351 25.60 -10.42 12.83
CA ARG A 351 26.98 -10.92 12.83
C ARG A 351 27.46 -11.47 14.16
N MET A 352 26.91 -11.00 15.28
CA MET A 352 27.19 -11.61 16.59
C MET A 352 26.55 -12.99 16.71
N ALA A 353 25.37 -13.18 16.11
CA ALA A 353 24.67 -14.46 16.09
C ALA A 353 25.28 -15.43 15.06
N ASP A 354 25.70 -14.92 13.90
CA ASP A 354 26.33 -15.69 12.83
C ASP A 354 27.53 -14.94 12.24
N ALA A 355 28.73 -15.34 12.67
CA ALA A 355 29.98 -14.78 12.19
C ALA A 355 30.30 -15.12 10.72
N SER A 356 29.54 -16.04 10.10
CA SER A 356 29.70 -16.43 8.70
C SER A 356 28.87 -15.59 7.72
N LEU A 357 28.06 -14.64 8.23
CA LEU A 357 27.30 -13.72 7.40
C LEU A 357 28.25 -12.84 6.56
N GLU A 358 28.29 -13.11 5.26
CA GLU A 358 29.03 -12.31 4.28
C GLU A 358 28.25 -11.03 3.96
N LEU A 359 28.95 -9.89 4.01
CA LEU A 359 28.39 -8.58 3.69
C LEU A 359 29.01 -8.05 2.40
N PRO A 360 28.24 -7.32 1.57
CA PRO A 360 28.79 -6.54 0.47
C PRO A 360 29.90 -5.60 0.98
N GLU A 361 31.06 -5.58 0.30
CA GLU A 361 32.18 -4.74 0.72
C GLU A 361 31.94 -3.28 0.34
N GLY A 362 31.99 -2.38 1.33
CA GLY A 362 31.96 -0.93 1.09
C GLY A 362 30.58 -0.33 0.83
N ILE A 363 29.51 -1.10 0.99
CA ILE A 363 28.13 -0.66 0.80
C ILE A 363 27.41 -0.70 2.15
N ALA A 364 26.79 0.42 2.53
CA ALA A 364 26.01 0.51 3.76
C ALA A 364 24.69 -0.24 3.59
N PRO A 365 24.25 -1.02 4.59
CA PRO A 365 22.97 -1.71 4.52
C PRO A 365 21.82 -0.74 4.79
N VAL A 366 21.03 -0.44 3.77
CA VAL A 366 19.97 0.56 3.84
C VAL A 366 18.72 0.09 3.09
N ILE A 367 17.57 0.48 3.61
CA ILE A 367 16.29 0.47 2.89
C ILE A 367 15.81 1.92 2.84
N ASN A 368 15.53 2.41 1.65
CA ASN A 368 14.97 3.72 1.40
C ASN A 368 13.70 3.57 0.56
N PHE A 369 12.68 4.34 0.89
CA PHE A 369 11.41 4.37 0.21
C PHE A 369 10.85 5.78 0.33
N ASP A 370 10.86 6.51 -0.79
CA ASP A 370 10.34 7.87 -0.87
C ASP A 370 9.12 7.84 -1.80
N VAL A 371 8.04 8.48 -1.38
CA VAL A 371 6.81 8.63 -2.16
C VAL A 371 6.44 10.09 -2.18
N ILE A 372 6.18 10.63 -3.36
CA ILE A 372 5.58 11.94 -3.54
C ILE A 372 4.27 11.73 -4.29
N ASN A 373 3.18 12.26 -3.75
CA ASN A 373 1.87 12.27 -4.39
C ASN A 373 1.41 13.72 -4.49
N ASN A 374 1.17 14.18 -5.71
CA ASN A 374 0.57 15.47 -6.01
C ASN A 374 -0.86 15.25 -6.49
N ALA A 375 -1.81 16.03 -6.00
CA ALA A 375 -3.21 15.97 -6.41
C ALA A 375 -3.72 17.35 -6.84
N SER A 376 -4.59 17.36 -7.84
CA SER A 376 -5.12 18.57 -8.46
C SER A 376 -6.47 18.30 -9.12
N ASP A 377 -7.04 19.34 -9.75
CA ASP A 377 -8.29 19.28 -10.52
C ASP A 377 -9.49 18.71 -9.75
N PHE A 378 -9.51 18.85 -8.42
CA PHE A 378 -10.58 18.35 -7.56
C PHE A 378 -11.96 18.76 -8.07
N ASN A 379 -12.82 17.77 -8.31
CA ASN A 379 -14.21 17.93 -8.77
C ASN A 379 -14.33 18.70 -10.09
N SER A 380 -13.31 18.65 -10.94
CA SER A 380 -13.25 19.43 -12.19
C SER A 380 -12.75 18.67 -13.41
N ILE A 381 -12.53 17.36 -13.29
CA ILE A 381 -12.12 16.52 -14.41
C ILE A 381 -13.30 16.21 -15.35
N ASP A 382 -12.98 15.94 -16.61
CA ASP A 382 -13.96 15.42 -17.56
C ASP A 382 -14.30 13.95 -17.24
N PRO A 383 -15.52 13.47 -17.56
CA PRO A 383 -15.87 12.07 -17.39
C PRO A 383 -14.92 11.15 -18.16
N ILE A 384 -14.45 10.10 -17.48
CA ILE A 384 -13.64 9.05 -18.11
C ILE A 384 -14.59 8.16 -18.93
N GLU A 385 -14.27 7.96 -20.21
CA GLU A 385 -15.06 7.14 -21.12
C GLU A 385 -14.31 5.86 -21.53
N ALA A 386 -15.07 4.79 -21.82
CA ALA A 386 -14.51 3.57 -22.36
C ALA A 386 -13.77 3.85 -23.70
N PRO A 387 -12.62 3.21 -23.97
CA PRO A 387 -11.91 3.45 -25.22
C PRO A 387 -12.75 3.00 -26.44
N GLU A 388 -12.92 3.88 -27.43
CA GLU A 388 -13.86 3.69 -28.57
C GLU A 388 -13.64 2.38 -29.36
N ASP A 389 -12.38 1.94 -29.48
CA ASP A 389 -11.97 0.76 -30.27
C ASP A 389 -11.50 -0.41 -29.38
N ALA A 390 -11.92 -0.45 -28.10
CA ALA A 390 -11.51 -1.51 -27.20
C ALA A 390 -12.02 -2.89 -27.63
N MET A 391 -11.11 -3.87 -27.67
CA MET A 391 -11.46 -5.29 -27.86
C MET A 391 -11.76 -5.93 -26.50
N VAL A 392 -13.05 -6.11 -26.19
CA VAL A 392 -13.46 -6.81 -24.96
C VAL A 392 -13.31 -8.32 -25.11
N ILE A 393 -12.52 -8.92 -24.24
CA ILE A 393 -12.31 -10.37 -24.17
C ILE A 393 -13.45 -10.98 -23.34
N PRO A 394 -14.27 -11.89 -23.91
CA PRO A 394 -15.31 -12.56 -23.15
C PRO A 394 -14.74 -13.40 -22.01
N LEU A 395 -15.37 -13.39 -20.84
CA LEU A 395 -14.88 -14.12 -19.67
C LEU A 395 -14.81 -15.65 -19.92
N GLU A 396 -15.67 -16.19 -20.78
CA GLU A 396 -15.64 -17.62 -21.15
C GLU A 396 -14.37 -18.01 -21.94
N ALA A 397 -13.70 -17.03 -22.55
CA ALA A 397 -12.42 -17.25 -23.20
C ALA A 397 -11.26 -17.34 -22.19
N LEU A 398 -11.40 -16.74 -21.01
CA LEU A 398 -10.40 -16.77 -19.93
C LEU A 398 -10.43 -18.07 -19.10
N GLN A 399 -11.55 -18.80 -19.14
CA GLN A 399 -11.74 -20.05 -18.38
C GLN A 399 -11.25 -21.31 -19.11
N GLN A 400 -10.72 -21.18 -20.33
CA GLN A 400 -10.19 -22.28 -21.16
C GLN A 400 -8.67 -22.32 -21.12
#